data_AF-L0DDL2-F1
#
_entry.id   AF-L0DDL2-F1
#
_cell.length_a   1.000
_cell.length_b   1.000
_cell.length_c   1.000
_cell.angle_alpha   90.00
_cell.angle_beta   90.00
_cell.angle_gamma   90.00
#
_symmetry.space_group_name_H-M   'P 1'
#
loop_
_entity.id
_entity.type
_entity.pdbx_description
1 polymer ?
#
loop_
_entity_poly.entity_id
_entity_poly.type
_entity_poly.pdbx_seq_one_letter_code
_entity_poly.pdbx_strand_id
1 'polypeptide(L)'
;MQRISTLVLALSFTLIGGLGPRPSLAAFADTPEVAGAWKLVVMPFGEDEFAIFDAKTTNDKIEGTVTSTQAMLGELKTAEGTVKGNQVTIRFPGPGDPLTFQGVLDKEGKKATGTFLYHGRSYPSRIEKTEAKAVAKLQNSPMRQKVAQAQAVKDPKERTAKLLELIKENPGHPMNAMAYDLLLSGAEAAGLGPEEVRTQVEKWADEAKPYGPEWSGEVQSRALKALQGKKAYAALATELGQNAVKALPDDASLELRGNLVTLLARSARLAGKDDIAATAESRLKEIDTKLDAEYHEKVPPFKPEPYAGRAEGKGNRVVLMEIFTGAECPPCVAADVAFDALLQSYKPSEFIGLQHHLHIPGPDPLTNADTIARQTYYDSEVRGTPSTFFNGKSQSGGGGSMEGAEGKYKDYRRVIEPALDSEKRADIKLTATRTGDEVKIVAQATAVPAPGDADKDKESKPVLRLVLVEESVRYPGGNKLRFHHNVVRAFPGGVEGKALEKGEGTVETTIKLSELRKSQEAYLEEYPNSPRGRAFAHPLPSIDLDDLAVVALVQDDADHSIWHAVQVPVKTETP
;
A
#
# COMPACT_ATOMS: atom_id res chain seq x y z
N MET A 1 48.84 -33.70 29.83
CA MET A 1 48.22 -33.60 31.17
C MET A 1 46.80 -33.09 30.96
N GLN A 2 45.69 -33.73 31.36
CA GLN A 2 45.40 -35.06 31.86
C GLN A 2 43.89 -35.24 31.61
N ARG A 3 43.49 -36.39 31.03
CA ARG A 3 42.10 -36.81 30.81
C ARG A 3 41.54 -37.44 32.09
N ILE A 4 40.25 -37.26 32.38
CA ILE A 4 39.40 -38.17 33.19
C ILE A 4 37.96 -37.96 32.67
N SER A 5 37.25 -38.85 31.95
CA SER A 5 36.81 -40.25 32.17
C SER A 5 35.65 -40.44 33.18
N THR A 6 34.45 -40.58 32.60
CA THR A 6 33.39 -41.59 32.87
C THR A 6 33.00 -41.95 34.31
N LEU A 7 31.72 -41.77 34.67
CA LEU A 7 30.95 -42.81 35.37
C LEU A 7 29.43 -42.61 35.19
N VAL A 8 28.78 -43.55 34.50
CA VAL A 8 27.33 -43.72 34.44
C VAL A 8 26.97 -44.74 35.51
N LEU A 9 26.13 -44.36 36.48
CA LEU A 9 25.58 -45.26 37.48
C LEU A 9 24.10 -45.50 37.18
N ALA A 10 23.79 -46.71 36.72
CA ALA A 10 22.43 -47.21 36.65
C ALA A 10 21.97 -47.61 38.05
N LEU A 11 20.85 -47.05 38.52
CA LEU A 11 20.15 -47.53 39.71
C LEU A 11 18.76 -48.04 39.30
N SER A 12 18.65 -49.36 39.29
CA SER A 12 17.41 -50.11 39.15
C SER A 12 16.72 -50.15 40.53
N PHE A 13 15.57 -49.50 40.67
CA PHE A 13 14.66 -49.74 41.80
C PHE A 13 13.36 -50.34 41.28
N THR A 14 13.19 -51.63 41.53
CA THR A 14 11.93 -52.34 41.48
C THR A 14 11.17 -52.02 42.77
N LEU A 15 10.03 -51.33 42.69
CA LEU A 15 9.07 -51.28 43.80
C LEU A 15 7.69 -51.72 43.30
N ILE A 16 7.21 -52.78 43.93
CA ILE A 16 5.90 -53.41 43.77
C ILE A 16 4.89 -52.65 44.63
N GLY A 17 3.67 -52.44 44.11
CA GLY A 17 2.44 -52.39 44.90
C GLY A 17 1.89 -51.01 45.27
N GLY A 18 0.78 -50.64 44.64
CA GLY A 18 -0.05 -49.51 45.03
C GLY A 18 -1.07 -49.09 43.98
N LEU A 19 -2.10 -49.92 43.74
CA LEU A 19 -3.28 -49.56 42.94
C LEU A 19 -4.12 -48.53 43.72
N GLY A 20 -3.84 -47.25 43.51
CA GLY A 20 -4.76 -46.14 43.78
C GLY A 20 -5.23 -45.54 42.45
N PRO A 21 -6.50 -45.08 42.32
CA PRO A 21 -6.99 -44.52 41.07
C PRO A 21 -6.19 -43.25 40.75
N ARG A 22 -5.46 -43.28 39.63
CA ARG A 22 -4.88 -42.07 39.05
C ARG A 22 -6.04 -41.14 38.67
N PRO A 23 -5.94 -39.82 38.94
CA PRO A 23 -6.90 -38.88 38.38
C PRO A 23 -6.84 -39.02 36.86
N SER A 24 -7.97 -39.30 36.22
CA SER A 24 -8.05 -39.30 34.77
C SER A 24 -7.55 -37.95 34.28
N LEU A 25 -6.55 -37.97 33.40
CA LEU A 25 -6.32 -36.86 32.49
C LEU A 25 -7.69 -36.54 31.88
N ALA A 26 -8.24 -35.38 32.21
CA ALA A 26 -9.41 -34.87 31.55
C ALA A 26 -9.10 -34.90 30.06
N ALA A 27 -9.94 -35.59 29.29
CA ALA A 27 -9.89 -35.55 27.85
C ALA A 27 -9.82 -34.07 27.42
N PHE A 28 -8.88 -33.74 26.52
CA PHE A 28 -8.98 -32.50 25.77
C PHE A 28 -10.40 -32.45 25.22
N ALA A 29 -11.15 -31.38 25.52
CA ALA A 29 -12.48 -31.19 24.98
C ALA A 29 -12.44 -31.41 23.46
N ASP A 30 -13.34 -32.24 22.94
CA ASP A 30 -13.41 -32.58 21.52
C ASP A 30 -13.33 -31.29 20.68
N THR A 31 -12.41 -31.22 19.73
CA THR A 31 -12.34 -30.09 18.78
C THR A 31 -13.70 -29.98 18.08
N PRO A 32 -14.36 -28.80 18.09
CA PRO A 32 -15.65 -28.61 17.45
C PRO A 32 -15.62 -29.04 15.98
N GLU A 33 -16.57 -29.89 15.56
CA GLU A 33 -16.64 -30.37 14.19
C GLU A 33 -17.16 -29.28 13.25
N VAL A 34 -16.35 -28.90 12.25
CA VAL A 34 -16.71 -27.89 11.24
C VAL A 34 -17.26 -28.53 9.96
N ALA A 35 -17.55 -29.84 9.95
CA ALA A 35 -17.94 -30.57 8.75
C ALA A 35 -19.32 -30.16 8.17
N GLY A 36 -19.44 -30.01 6.84
CA GLY A 36 -20.67 -29.69 6.10
C GLY A 36 -20.64 -28.32 5.42
N ALA A 37 -21.80 -27.90 4.89
CA ALA A 37 -21.94 -26.66 4.13
C ALA A 37 -22.00 -25.40 5.02
N TRP A 38 -21.20 -24.40 4.64
CA TRP A 38 -21.08 -23.10 5.28
C TRP A 38 -21.26 -21.97 4.28
N LYS A 39 -21.68 -20.83 4.80
CA LYS A 39 -21.82 -19.58 4.07
C LYS A 39 -21.02 -18.48 4.75
N LEU A 40 -20.20 -17.76 3.98
CA LEU A 40 -19.51 -16.55 4.41
C LEU A 40 -20.40 -15.32 4.18
N VAL A 41 -20.60 -14.54 5.23
CA VAL A 41 -21.42 -13.32 5.23
C VAL A 41 -20.57 -12.12 5.65
N VAL A 42 -20.49 -11.11 4.79
CA VAL A 42 -19.73 -9.87 5.03
C VAL A 42 -20.70 -8.75 5.39
N MET A 43 -20.61 -8.25 6.63
CA MET A 43 -21.66 -7.42 7.22
C MET A 43 -21.67 -5.94 6.81
N PRO A 44 -20.54 -5.25 6.54
CA PRO A 44 -20.53 -3.81 6.21
C PRO A 44 -21.31 -3.39 4.94
N PHE A 45 -21.69 -4.34 4.09
CA PHE A 45 -22.37 -4.09 2.83
C PHE A 45 -23.88 -4.39 2.87
N GLY A 46 -24.39 -5.00 3.94
CA GLY A 46 -25.80 -5.41 4.04
C GLY A 46 -26.00 -6.89 4.37
N GLU A 47 -25.06 -7.50 5.10
CA GLU A 47 -25.00 -8.96 5.30
C GLU A 47 -24.92 -9.75 3.98
N ASP A 48 -24.05 -9.30 3.08
CA ASP A 48 -23.92 -9.92 1.77
C ASP A 48 -23.26 -11.30 1.87
N GLU A 49 -23.85 -12.27 1.17
CA GLU A 49 -23.34 -13.64 1.07
C GLU A 49 -22.22 -13.68 0.03
N PHE A 50 -20.99 -13.94 0.47
CA PHE A 50 -19.80 -13.83 -0.38
C PHE A 50 -19.41 -15.18 -1.00
N ALA A 51 -19.49 -16.26 -0.22
CA ALA A 51 -19.17 -17.60 -0.67
C ALA A 51 -19.96 -18.67 0.08
N ILE A 52 -20.22 -19.80 -0.57
CA ILE A 52 -20.70 -21.03 0.03
C ILE A 52 -19.65 -22.11 -0.22
N PHE A 53 -19.30 -22.86 0.82
CA PHE A 53 -18.30 -23.91 0.75
C PHE A 53 -18.69 -25.10 1.62
N ASP A 54 -18.38 -26.30 1.15
CA ASP A 54 -18.50 -27.53 1.95
C ASP A 54 -17.15 -27.82 2.59
N ALA A 55 -17.11 -27.90 3.91
CA ALA A 55 -15.89 -28.10 4.69
C ALA A 55 -15.87 -29.49 5.32
N LYS A 56 -14.67 -30.04 5.50
CA LYS A 56 -14.39 -31.24 6.27
C LYS A 56 -13.23 -30.97 7.20
N THR A 57 -13.24 -31.59 8.37
CA THR A 57 -12.19 -31.41 9.37
C THR A 57 -11.44 -32.71 9.60
N THR A 58 -10.12 -32.69 9.44
CA THR A 58 -9.24 -33.83 9.73
C THR A 58 -8.02 -33.32 10.51
N ASN A 59 -7.80 -33.78 11.74
CA ASN A 59 -6.65 -33.39 12.58
C ASN A 59 -6.47 -31.86 12.66
N ASP A 60 -7.51 -31.14 13.07
CA ASP A 60 -7.55 -29.66 13.19
C ASP A 60 -7.37 -28.89 11.87
N LYS A 61 -7.21 -29.58 10.73
CA LYS A 61 -7.17 -28.97 9.40
C LYS A 61 -8.55 -28.99 8.77
N ILE A 62 -8.89 -27.92 8.08
CA ILE A 62 -10.09 -27.79 7.28
C ILE A 62 -9.70 -27.91 5.82
N GLU A 63 -10.39 -28.78 5.10
CA GLU A 63 -10.33 -28.88 3.65
C GLU A 63 -11.76 -28.80 3.12
N GLY A 64 -11.96 -28.06 2.04
CA GLY A 64 -13.29 -27.81 1.51
C GLY A 64 -13.31 -27.39 0.06
N THR A 65 -14.49 -27.52 -0.52
CA THR A 65 -14.79 -27.12 -1.90
C THR A 65 -15.73 -25.95 -1.88
N VAL A 66 -15.38 -24.89 -2.62
CA VAL A 66 -16.28 -23.74 -2.80
C VAL A 66 -17.30 -24.09 -3.87
N THR A 67 -18.58 -23.97 -3.54
CA THR A 67 -19.70 -24.38 -4.40
C THR A 67 -20.42 -23.19 -5.03
N SER A 68 -20.30 -22.00 -4.44
CA SER A 68 -20.86 -20.77 -4.99
C SER A 68 -20.10 -19.55 -4.49
N THR A 69 -19.89 -18.54 -5.33
CA THR A 69 -19.23 -17.28 -4.99
C THR A 69 -19.90 -16.10 -5.66
N GLN A 70 -19.72 -14.91 -5.08
CA GLN A 70 -20.00 -13.66 -5.79
C GLN A 70 -18.96 -13.44 -6.89
N ALA A 71 -19.40 -12.90 -8.03
CA ALA A 71 -18.54 -12.64 -9.18
C ALA A 71 -17.35 -11.72 -8.84
N MET A 72 -17.51 -10.81 -7.89
CA MET A 72 -16.45 -9.89 -7.43
C MET A 72 -15.26 -10.56 -6.74
N LEU A 73 -15.42 -11.81 -6.28
CA LEU A 73 -14.34 -12.59 -5.67
C LEU A 73 -13.58 -13.45 -6.69
N GLY A 74 -14.03 -13.45 -7.95
CA GLY A 74 -13.51 -14.35 -8.98
C GLY A 74 -13.88 -15.82 -8.75
N GLU A 75 -13.21 -16.71 -9.49
CA GLU A 75 -13.39 -18.15 -9.36
C GLU A 75 -12.60 -18.69 -8.17
N LEU A 76 -13.28 -18.94 -7.05
CA LEU A 76 -12.73 -19.69 -5.92
C LEU A 76 -13.14 -21.14 -6.04
N LYS A 77 -12.19 -22.06 -5.90
CA LYS A 77 -12.44 -23.51 -6.05
C LYS A 77 -12.34 -24.26 -4.72
N THR A 78 -11.43 -23.82 -3.86
CA THR A 78 -11.11 -24.51 -2.61
C THR A 78 -11.27 -23.58 -1.42
N ALA A 79 -11.53 -24.18 -0.27
CA ALA A 79 -11.45 -23.55 1.03
C ALA A 79 -10.53 -24.42 1.90
N GLU A 80 -9.53 -23.82 2.51
CA GLU A 80 -8.59 -24.53 3.38
C GLU A 80 -8.46 -23.78 4.70
N GLY A 81 -8.11 -24.45 5.78
CA GLY A 81 -8.15 -23.78 7.07
C GLY A 81 -7.70 -24.59 8.25
N THR A 82 -7.90 -24.03 9.44
CA THR A 82 -7.64 -24.71 10.71
C THR A 82 -8.70 -24.38 11.73
N VAL A 83 -8.95 -25.32 12.64
CA VAL A 83 -9.68 -25.08 13.89
C VAL A 83 -8.78 -25.42 15.06
N LYS A 84 -8.63 -24.48 16.00
CA LYS A 84 -7.89 -24.70 17.25
C LYS A 84 -8.76 -24.25 18.41
N GLY A 85 -9.29 -25.20 19.19
CA GLY A 85 -10.32 -24.91 20.17
C GLY A 85 -11.56 -24.33 19.46
N ASN A 86 -11.97 -23.11 19.83
CA ASN A 86 -13.08 -22.40 19.16
C ASN A 86 -12.60 -21.42 18.07
N GLN A 87 -11.30 -21.26 17.85
CA GLN A 87 -10.79 -20.39 16.79
C GLN A 87 -10.84 -21.11 15.46
N VAL A 88 -11.40 -20.47 14.44
CA VAL A 88 -11.46 -20.97 13.07
C VAL A 88 -10.78 -19.98 12.13
N THR A 89 -9.95 -20.51 11.24
CA THR A 89 -9.39 -19.77 10.10
C THR A 89 -9.76 -20.49 8.83
N ILE A 90 -10.34 -19.79 7.86
CA ILE A 90 -10.64 -20.28 6.52
C ILE A 90 -9.94 -19.36 5.51
N ARG A 91 -9.19 -19.95 4.59
CA ARG A 91 -8.56 -19.30 3.45
C ARG A 91 -9.24 -19.80 2.19
N PHE A 92 -9.48 -18.90 1.25
CA PHE A 92 -9.97 -19.24 -0.09
C PHE A 92 -8.88 -18.91 -1.10
N PRO A 93 -8.09 -19.91 -1.54
CA PRO A 93 -7.08 -19.71 -2.57
C PRO A 93 -7.73 -19.27 -3.89
N GLY A 94 -7.19 -18.20 -4.47
CA GLY A 94 -7.67 -17.62 -5.72
C GLY A 94 -6.64 -16.65 -6.31
N PRO A 95 -6.87 -16.13 -7.53
CA PRO A 95 -6.01 -15.10 -8.10
C PRO A 95 -6.12 -13.79 -7.29
N GLY A 96 -5.01 -13.32 -6.70
CA GLY A 96 -4.94 -12.12 -5.86
C GLY A 96 -4.65 -12.43 -4.38
N ASP A 97 -4.97 -11.49 -3.49
CA ASP A 97 -4.73 -11.62 -2.04
C ASP A 97 -5.49 -12.83 -1.47
N PRO A 98 -4.88 -13.63 -0.58
CA PRO A 98 -5.58 -14.75 0.05
C PRO A 98 -6.74 -14.25 0.91
N LEU A 99 -7.95 -14.46 0.40
CA LEU A 99 -9.21 -14.19 1.08
C LEU A 99 -9.27 -15.03 2.35
N THR A 100 -9.21 -14.38 3.51
CA THR A 100 -9.05 -15.09 4.78
C THR A 100 -10.12 -14.66 5.78
N PHE A 101 -10.93 -15.61 6.21
CA PHE A 101 -11.79 -15.46 7.38
C PHE A 101 -11.05 -15.96 8.63
N GLN A 102 -11.10 -15.18 9.70
CA GLN A 102 -10.67 -15.57 11.04
C GLN A 102 -11.77 -15.23 12.02
N GLY A 103 -12.14 -16.17 12.89
CA GLY A 103 -13.22 -15.92 13.84
C GLY A 103 -13.31 -16.96 14.95
N VAL A 104 -14.32 -16.79 15.79
CA VAL A 104 -14.60 -17.64 16.95
C VAL A 104 -15.94 -18.33 16.75
N LEU A 105 -15.93 -19.67 16.80
CA LEU A 105 -17.11 -20.52 16.78
C LEU A 105 -17.98 -20.28 18.01
N ASP A 106 -19.29 -20.29 17.80
CA ASP A 106 -20.30 -20.35 18.85
C ASP A 106 -20.28 -21.71 19.56
N LYS A 107 -21.02 -21.82 20.66
CA LYS A 107 -21.04 -23.03 21.49
C LYS A 107 -21.64 -24.21 20.74
N GLU A 108 -22.53 -23.93 19.80
CA GLU A 108 -23.24 -24.89 18.98
C GLU A 108 -22.42 -25.38 17.78
N GLY A 109 -21.29 -24.74 17.46
CA GLY A 109 -20.46 -25.05 16.29
C GLY A 109 -21.16 -24.75 14.96
N LYS A 110 -22.17 -23.88 14.95
CA LYS A 110 -23.01 -23.58 13.78
C LYS A 110 -22.72 -22.22 13.17
N LYS A 111 -22.07 -21.34 13.91
CA LYS A 111 -21.68 -20.00 13.46
C LYS A 111 -20.31 -19.65 14.01
N ALA A 112 -19.49 -18.96 13.23
CA ALA A 112 -18.34 -18.24 13.76
C ALA A 112 -18.41 -16.77 13.39
N THR A 113 -18.02 -15.91 14.34
CA THR A 113 -18.00 -14.45 14.18
C THR A 113 -16.57 -13.95 14.23
N GLY A 114 -16.21 -13.02 13.34
CA GLY A 114 -14.84 -12.51 13.25
C GLY A 114 -14.65 -11.53 12.09
N THR A 115 -13.54 -11.65 11.38
CA THR A 115 -13.17 -10.78 10.25
C THR A 115 -12.84 -11.56 9.00
N PHE A 116 -13.09 -10.94 7.86
CA PHE A 116 -12.71 -11.40 6.54
C PHE A 116 -11.76 -10.38 5.91
N LEU A 117 -10.54 -10.80 5.60
CA LEU A 117 -9.54 -10.00 4.92
C LEU A 117 -9.83 -10.01 3.41
N TYR A 118 -10.07 -8.82 2.86
CA TYR A 118 -10.34 -8.61 1.44
C TYR A 118 -9.69 -7.30 0.97
N HIS A 119 -8.86 -7.36 -0.07
CA HIS A 119 -8.09 -6.22 -0.60
C HIS A 119 -7.29 -5.47 0.50
N GLY A 120 -6.51 -6.22 1.29
CA GLY A 120 -5.72 -5.68 2.40
C GLY A 120 -6.54 -5.01 3.52
N ARG A 121 -7.86 -5.22 3.58
CA ARG A 121 -8.73 -4.66 4.64
C ARG A 121 -9.53 -5.74 5.33
N SER A 122 -9.58 -5.67 6.65
CA SER A 122 -10.40 -6.56 7.48
C SER A 122 -11.82 -6.05 7.57
N TYR A 123 -12.79 -6.88 7.16
CA TYR A 123 -14.21 -6.58 7.27
C TYR A 123 -14.87 -7.50 8.30
N PRO A 124 -15.67 -6.97 9.24
CA PRO A 124 -16.41 -7.80 10.18
C PRO A 124 -17.34 -8.71 9.41
N SER A 125 -17.23 -10.00 9.70
CA SER A 125 -17.85 -11.08 8.94
C SER A 125 -18.29 -12.21 9.87
N ARG A 126 -19.11 -13.11 9.34
CA ARG A 126 -19.42 -14.38 9.98
C ARG A 126 -19.42 -15.50 8.97
N ILE A 127 -19.20 -16.72 9.44
CA ILE A 127 -19.59 -17.93 8.72
C ILE A 127 -20.72 -18.61 9.46
N GLU A 128 -21.67 -19.19 8.74
CA GLU A 128 -22.80 -19.92 9.33
C GLU A 128 -23.15 -21.16 8.51
N LYS A 129 -23.63 -22.23 9.17
CA LYS A 129 -24.15 -23.42 8.48
C LYS A 129 -25.29 -23.03 7.55
N THR A 130 -25.34 -23.66 6.38
CA THR A 130 -26.34 -23.34 5.36
C THR A 130 -26.82 -24.58 4.61
N GLU A 131 -28.05 -24.54 4.12
CA GLU A 131 -28.58 -25.46 3.11
C GLU A 131 -28.67 -24.81 1.72
N ALA A 132 -28.34 -23.51 1.62
CA ALA A 132 -28.37 -22.78 0.36
C ALA A 132 -27.33 -23.36 -0.61
N LYS A 133 -27.71 -23.46 -1.89
CA LYS A 133 -26.84 -23.96 -2.96
C LYS A 133 -26.14 -22.87 -3.76
N ALA A 134 -26.58 -21.62 -3.58
CA ALA A 134 -26.02 -20.45 -4.25
C ALA A 134 -26.06 -19.25 -3.31
N VAL A 135 -25.08 -18.36 -3.44
CA VAL A 135 -25.10 -17.06 -2.76
C VAL A 135 -26.28 -16.22 -3.26
N ALA A 136 -26.93 -15.51 -2.35
CA ALA A 136 -27.97 -14.54 -2.68
C ALA A 136 -27.41 -13.40 -3.55
N LYS A 137 -28.26 -12.80 -4.39
CA LYS A 137 -27.87 -11.62 -5.17
C LYS A 137 -27.62 -10.44 -4.23
N LEU A 138 -26.51 -9.73 -4.42
CA LEU A 138 -26.21 -8.49 -3.71
C LEU A 138 -27.40 -7.52 -3.78
N GLN A 139 -27.79 -6.97 -2.64
CA GLN A 139 -28.89 -6.02 -2.55
C GLN A 139 -28.39 -4.64 -2.18
N ASN A 140 -29.08 -3.60 -2.65
CA ASN A 140 -28.83 -2.25 -2.15
C ASN A 140 -29.27 -2.17 -0.69
N SER A 141 -28.31 -1.97 0.21
CA SER A 141 -28.59 -1.80 1.63
C SER A 141 -29.47 -0.56 1.91
N PRO A 142 -30.64 -0.72 2.54
CA PRO A 142 -31.46 0.42 2.98
C PRO A 142 -30.71 1.36 3.94
N MET A 143 -29.84 0.80 4.78
CA MET A 143 -29.02 1.58 5.71
C MET A 143 -28.03 2.49 4.98
N ARG A 144 -27.41 2.04 3.88
CA ARG A 144 -26.53 2.90 3.07
C ARG A 144 -27.28 4.10 2.51
N GLN A 145 -28.50 3.89 2.04
CA GLN A 145 -29.35 4.99 1.55
C GLN A 145 -29.68 5.96 2.67
N LYS A 146 -30.03 5.48 3.87
CA LYS A 146 -30.29 6.33 5.03
C LYS A 146 -29.06 7.12 5.47
N VAL A 147 -27.86 6.51 5.47
CA VAL A 147 -26.60 7.20 5.76
C VAL A 147 -26.30 8.29 4.72
N ALA A 148 -26.49 8.00 3.43
CA ALA A 148 -26.32 9.00 2.37
C ALA A 148 -27.32 10.16 2.51
N GLN A 149 -28.57 9.88 2.88
CA GLN A 149 -29.58 10.90 3.17
C GLN A 149 -29.19 11.77 4.37
N ALA A 150 -28.68 11.16 5.45
CA ALA A 150 -28.17 11.90 6.60
C ALA A 150 -26.98 12.79 6.20
N GLN A 151 -26.03 12.26 5.43
CA GLN A 151 -24.86 13.02 4.95
C GLN A 151 -25.25 14.23 4.10
N ALA A 152 -26.34 14.14 3.31
CA ALA A 152 -26.84 15.23 2.48
C ALA A 152 -27.48 16.38 3.29
N VAL A 153 -27.80 16.19 4.57
CA VAL A 153 -28.33 17.24 5.44
C VAL A 153 -27.27 18.29 5.69
N LYS A 154 -27.56 19.56 5.39
CA LYS A 154 -26.59 20.67 5.49
C LYS A 154 -26.35 21.10 6.93
N ASP A 155 -27.39 21.11 7.77
CA ASP A 155 -27.26 21.50 9.17
C ASP A 155 -26.53 20.39 9.98
N PRO A 156 -25.41 20.71 10.65
CA PRO A 156 -24.65 19.70 11.38
C PRO A 156 -25.39 19.06 12.55
N LYS A 157 -26.28 19.81 13.23
CA LYS A 157 -27.04 19.30 14.39
C LYS A 157 -28.14 18.35 13.95
N GLU A 158 -28.90 18.71 12.91
CA GLU A 158 -29.90 17.86 12.30
C GLU A 158 -29.26 16.58 11.72
N ARG A 159 -28.13 16.72 11.02
CA ARG A 159 -27.34 15.58 10.53
C ARG A 159 -26.97 14.64 11.67
N THR A 160 -26.44 15.19 12.76
CA THR A 160 -26.03 14.41 13.94
C THR A 160 -27.21 13.68 14.58
N ALA A 161 -28.35 14.36 14.76
CA ALA A 161 -29.56 13.74 15.29
C ALA A 161 -30.01 12.53 14.46
N LYS A 162 -30.04 12.67 13.12
CA LYS A 162 -30.36 11.57 12.21
C LYS A 162 -29.36 10.43 12.32
N LEU A 163 -28.06 10.72 12.37
CA LEU A 163 -27.04 9.67 12.51
C LEU A 163 -27.18 8.90 13.82
N LEU A 164 -27.48 9.58 14.93
CA LEU A 164 -27.75 8.95 16.23
C LEU A 164 -29.01 8.07 16.19
N GLU A 165 -30.07 8.50 15.51
CA GLU A 165 -31.26 7.68 15.28
C GLU A 165 -30.92 6.42 14.48
N LEU A 166 -30.17 6.57 13.38
CA LEU A 166 -29.74 5.42 12.56
C LEU A 166 -28.90 4.41 13.34
N ILE A 167 -27.98 4.87 14.18
CA ILE A 167 -27.19 3.99 15.05
C ILE A 167 -28.09 3.25 16.05
N LYS A 168 -29.15 3.89 16.56
CA LYS A 168 -30.12 3.27 17.47
C LYS A 168 -31.03 2.25 16.78
N GLU A 169 -31.36 2.44 15.51
CA GLU A 169 -32.18 1.50 14.74
C GLU A 169 -31.50 0.14 14.56
N ASN A 170 -30.16 0.08 14.61
CA ASN A 170 -29.40 -1.14 14.31
C ASN A 170 -28.25 -1.39 15.32
N PRO A 171 -28.53 -1.55 16.63
CA PRO A 171 -27.51 -1.59 17.66
C PRO A 171 -26.53 -2.75 17.46
N GLY A 172 -25.24 -2.50 17.64
CA GLY A 172 -24.20 -3.53 17.48
C GLY A 172 -23.86 -3.93 16.05
N HIS A 173 -24.61 -3.47 15.05
CA HIS A 173 -24.39 -3.92 13.68
C HIS A 173 -23.20 -3.20 13.02
N PRO A 174 -22.27 -3.92 12.37
CA PRO A 174 -21.09 -3.31 11.73
C PRO A 174 -21.35 -2.27 10.64
N MET A 175 -22.60 -2.16 10.18
CA MET A 175 -22.99 -1.16 9.18
C MET A 175 -23.09 0.24 9.78
N ASN A 176 -23.23 0.34 11.10
CA ASN A 176 -23.18 1.62 11.81
C ASN A 176 -21.81 2.29 11.70
N ALA A 177 -20.75 1.57 11.32
CA ALA A 177 -19.41 2.13 11.19
C ALA A 177 -19.37 3.40 10.33
N MET A 178 -20.14 3.45 9.22
CA MET A 178 -20.24 4.66 8.39
C MET A 178 -20.97 5.80 9.11
N ALA A 179 -22.00 5.48 9.89
CA ALA A 179 -22.76 6.47 10.65
C ALA A 179 -21.92 7.05 11.80
N TYR A 180 -21.18 6.20 12.53
CA TYR A 180 -20.23 6.65 13.56
C TYR A 180 -19.12 7.52 12.98
N ASP A 181 -18.52 7.14 11.85
CA ASP A 181 -17.50 7.96 11.19
C ASP A 181 -18.01 9.37 10.87
N LEU A 182 -19.20 9.47 10.27
CA LEU A 182 -19.82 10.76 9.93
C LEU A 182 -20.18 11.56 11.18
N LEU A 183 -20.69 10.88 12.21
CA LEU A 183 -21.08 11.48 13.49
C LEU A 183 -19.86 12.10 14.18
N LEU A 184 -18.78 11.33 14.34
CA LEU A 184 -17.55 11.77 15.00
C LEU A 184 -16.82 12.84 14.18
N SER A 185 -16.79 12.69 12.85
CA SER A 185 -16.18 13.69 11.97
C SER A 185 -16.90 15.03 12.03
N GLY A 186 -18.24 15.03 12.15
CA GLY A 186 -19.09 16.21 12.26
C GLY A 186 -19.32 16.74 13.68
N ALA A 187 -18.78 16.07 14.71
CA ALA A 187 -19.14 16.32 16.10
C ALA A 187 -18.91 17.78 16.55
N GLU A 188 -17.76 18.36 16.22
CA GLU A 188 -17.43 19.76 16.57
C GLU A 188 -18.38 20.75 15.87
N ALA A 189 -18.67 20.55 14.58
CA ALA A 189 -19.59 21.40 13.83
C ALA A 189 -21.03 21.32 14.37
N ALA A 190 -21.41 20.19 14.95
CA ALA A 190 -22.69 20.00 15.62
C ALA A 190 -22.70 20.46 17.09
N GLY A 191 -21.54 20.83 17.65
CA GLY A 191 -21.40 21.31 19.01
C GLY A 191 -21.51 20.23 20.09
N LEU A 192 -21.12 18.98 19.78
CA LEU A 192 -21.10 17.90 20.77
C LEU A 192 -19.98 18.15 21.79
N GLY A 193 -20.27 17.87 23.06
CA GLY A 193 -19.27 17.91 24.12
C GLY A 193 -18.32 16.70 24.07
N PRO A 194 -17.11 16.80 24.65
CA PRO A 194 -16.18 15.67 24.74
C PRO A 194 -16.78 14.40 25.35
N GLU A 195 -17.64 14.51 26.36
CA GLU A 195 -18.26 13.34 27.01
C GLU A 195 -19.34 12.68 26.13
N GLU A 196 -20.06 13.45 25.30
CA GLU A 196 -20.97 12.89 24.31
C GLU A 196 -20.20 12.11 23.25
N VAL A 197 -19.08 12.68 22.78
CA VAL A 197 -18.17 12.03 21.84
C VAL A 197 -17.58 10.75 22.45
N ARG A 198 -17.07 10.81 23.69
CA ARG A 198 -16.56 9.66 24.44
C ARG A 198 -17.58 8.53 24.46
N THR A 199 -18.81 8.83 24.83
CA THR A 199 -19.91 7.85 24.90
C THR A 199 -20.12 7.14 23.55
N GLN A 200 -20.06 7.88 22.43
CA GLN A 200 -20.21 7.27 21.11
C GLN A 200 -19.00 6.42 20.70
N VAL A 201 -17.78 6.85 21.03
CA VAL A 201 -16.56 6.07 20.74
C VAL A 201 -16.53 4.78 21.56
N GLU A 202 -16.81 4.86 22.86
CA GLU A 202 -16.84 3.68 23.75
C GLU A 202 -17.92 2.70 23.33
N LYS A 203 -19.12 3.21 23.00
CA LYS A 203 -20.20 2.39 22.44
C LYS A 203 -19.75 1.67 21.17
N TRP A 204 -19.17 2.39 20.21
CA TRP A 204 -18.73 1.78 18.96
C TRP A 204 -17.62 0.74 19.17
N ALA A 205 -16.69 1.01 20.08
CA ALA A 205 -15.65 0.07 20.47
C ALA A 205 -16.22 -1.20 21.11
N ASP A 206 -17.23 -1.08 21.97
CA ASP A 206 -17.92 -2.22 22.58
C ASP A 206 -18.64 -3.07 21.54
N GLU A 207 -19.31 -2.43 20.58
CA GLU A 207 -19.97 -3.09 19.45
C GLU A 207 -18.98 -3.82 18.52
N ALA A 208 -17.70 -3.46 18.54
CA ALA A 208 -16.65 -4.08 17.73
C ALA A 208 -16.07 -5.37 18.36
N LYS A 209 -16.10 -5.50 19.69
CA LYS A 209 -15.49 -6.62 20.43
C LYS A 209 -15.85 -8.02 19.91
N PRO A 210 -17.11 -8.31 19.51
CA PRO A 210 -17.48 -9.65 19.04
C PRO A 210 -16.76 -10.11 17.76
N TYR A 211 -16.17 -9.19 17.00
CA TYR A 211 -15.48 -9.47 15.74
C TYR A 211 -13.96 -9.66 15.90
N GLY A 212 -13.45 -9.58 17.13
CA GLY A 212 -12.05 -9.83 17.43
C GLY A 212 -11.17 -8.58 17.49
N PRO A 213 -9.88 -8.77 17.84
CA PRO A 213 -8.94 -7.68 18.12
C PRO A 213 -8.63 -6.82 16.89
N GLU A 214 -8.56 -7.42 15.69
CA GLU A 214 -8.25 -6.69 14.46
C GLU A 214 -9.33 -5.65 14.13
N TRP A 215 -10.61 -6.05 14.14
CA TRP A 215 -11.72 -5.12 13.94
C TRP A 215 -11.84 -4.09 15.07
N SER A 216 -11.61 -4.51 16.31
CA SER A 216 -11.60 -3.60 17.46
C SER A 216 -10.54 -2.52 17.31
N GLY A 217 -9.32 -2.88 16.89
CA GLY A 217 -8.23 -1.95 16.61
C GLY A 217 -8.53 -1.01 15.44
N GLU A 218 -9.17 -1.52 14.39
CA GLU A 218 -9.61 -0.72 13.24
C GLU A 218 -10.67 0.32 13.65
N VAL A 219 -11.68 -0.07 14.46
CA VAL A 219 -12.69 0.85 14.99
C VAL A 219 -12.06 1.94 15.85
N GLN A 220 -11.14 1.58 16.74
CA GLN A 220 -10.38 2.55 17.53
C GLN A 220 -9.58 3.52 16.64
N SER A 221 -8.91 2.99 15.62
CA SER A 221 -8.14 3.80 14.66
C SER A 221 -9.05 4.79 13.91
N ARG A 222 -10.22 4.34 13.45
CA ARG A 222 -11.21 5.18 12.76
C ARG A 222 -11.79 6.26 13.66
N ALA A 223 -12.18 5.90 14.88
CA ALA A 223 -12.67 6.85 15.87
C ALA A 223 -11.61 7.94 16.17
N LEU A 224 -10.37 7.53 16.46
CA LEU A 224 -9.26 8.47 16.69
C LEU A 224 -8.99 9.35 15.47
N LYS A 225 -9.00 8.78 14.26
CA LYS A 225 -8.83 9.52 13.01
C LYS A 225 -9.94 10.56 12.81
N ALA A 226 -11.19 10.22 13.11
CA ALA A 226 -12.31 11.14 13.03
C ALA A 226 -12.20 12.32 14.02
N LEU A 227 -11.44 12.17 15.11
CA LEU A 227 -11.17 13.24 16.08
C LEU A 227 -9.90 14.05 15.80
N GLN A 228 -9.06 13.62 14.85
CA GLN A 228 -7.81 14.33 14.53
C GLN A 228 -8.05 15.78 14.08
N GLY A 229 -7.12 16.66 14.43
CA GLY A 229 -7.16 18.09 14.09
C GLY A 229 -8.18 18.92 14.89
N LYS A 230 -9.05 18.30 15.68
CA LYS A 230 -10.08 18.99 16.47
C LYS A 230 -9.58 19.30 17.87
N LYS A 231 -9.20 20.57 18.11
CA LYS A 231 -8.62 21.00 19.39
C LYS A 231 -9.54 20.71 20.59
N ALA A 232 -10.86 20.81 20.40
CA ALA A 232 -11.86 20.52 21.43
C ALA A 232 -11.81 19.07 21.95
N TYR A 233 -11.32 18.13 21.14
CA TYR A 233 -11.26 16.70 21.48
C TYR A 233 -9.84 16.17 21.67
N ALA A 234 -8.81 17.02 21.56
CA ALA A 234 -7.42 16.56 21.58
C ALA A 234 -7.05 15.79 22.86
N ALA A 235 -7.50 16.28 24.03
CA ALA A 235 -7.26 15.62 25.31
C ALA A 235 -7.95 14.23 25.39
N LEU A 236 -9.21 14.14 24.92
CA LEU A 236 -9.97 12.90 24.85
C LEU A 236 -9.34 11.90 23.87
N ALA A 237 -8.99 12.36 22.66
CA ALA A 237 -8.35 11.53 21.65
C ALA A 237 -6.99 10.98 22.15
N THR A 238 -6.25 11.78 22.94
CA THR A 238 -5.01 11.31 23.57
C THR A 238 -5.28 10.17 24.55
N GLU A 239 -6.27 10.33 25.42
CA GLU A 239 -6.65 9.30 26.41
C GLU A 239 -7.13 8.01 25.72
N LEU A 240 -8.04 8.14 24.75
CA LEU A 240 -8.51 7.03 23.93
C LEU A 240 -7.36 6.33 23.19
N GLY A 241 -6.39 7.10 22.67
CA GLY A 241 -5.19 6.58 22.03
C GLY A 241 -4.30 5.77 22.96
N GLN A 242 -4.08 6.25 24.19
CA GLN A 242 -3.33 5.50 25.21
C GLN A 242 -4.03 4.19 25.55
N ASN A 243 -5.35 4.23 25.74
CA ASN A 243 -6.15 3.04 26.04
C ASN A 243 -6.13 2.03 24.88
N ALA A 244 -6.28 2.50 23.64
CA ALA A 244 -6.22 1.65 22.45
C ALA A 244 -4.86 0.97 22.29
N VAL A 245 -3.76 1.71 22.44
CA VAL A 245 -2.40 1.14 22.36
C VAL A 245 -2.14 0.13 23.48
N LYS A 246 -2.65 0.38 24.70
CA LYS A 246 -2.53 -0.53 25.84
C LYS A 246 -3.37 -1.80 25.68
N ALA A 247 -4.51 -1.70 25.01
CA ALA A 247 -5.44 -2.82 24.81
C ALA A 247 -5.04 -3.77 23.66
N LEU A 248 -4.06 -3.38 22.83
CA LEU A 248 -3.56 -4.25 21.76
C LEU A 248 -2.93 -5.52 22.34
N PRO A 249 -3.25 -6.71 21.81
CA PRO A 249 -2.57 -7.94 22.21
C PRO A 249 -1.09 -7.91 21.78
N ASP A 250 -0.28 -8.78 22.38
CA ASP A 250 1.17 -8.85 22.12
C ASP A 250 1.46 -9.25 20.66
N ASP A 251 0.60 -10.07 20.06
CA ASP A 251 0.67 -10.55 18.68
C ASP A 251 -0.03 -9.64 17.66
N ALA A 252 -0.53 -8.47 18.07
CA ALA A 252 -1.06 -7.47 17.13
C ALA A 252 0.01 -7.07 16.10
N SER A 253 -0.41 -6.90 14.85
CA SER A 253 0.49 -6.51 13.75
C SER A 253 1.22 -5.20 14.04
N LEU A 254 2.44 -5.08 13.51
CA LEU A 254 3.24 -3.87 13.64
C LEU A 254 2.57 -2.68 12.95
N GLU A 255 1.84 -2.91 11.87
CA GLU A 255 1.07 -1.90 11.14
C GLU A 255 -0.06 -1.33 11.99
N LEU A 256 -0.87 -2.18 12.62
CA LEU A 256 -1.95 -1.74 13.50
C LEU A 256 -1.39 -0.97 14.70
N ARG A 257 -0.31 -1.51 15.30
CA ARG A 257 0.37 -0.87 16.42
C ARG A 257 0.94 0.49 16.03
N GLY A 258 1.63 0.58 14.89
CA GLY A 258 2.21 1.81 14.35
C GLY A 258 1.14 2.87 14.05
N ASN A 259 0.01 2.46 13.47
CA ASN A 259 -1.11 3.36 13.18
C ASN A 259 -1.70 3.98 14.45
N LEU A 260 -2.00 3.16 15.47
CA LEU A 260 -2.54 3.65 16.74
C LEU A 260 -1.55 4.54 17.49
N VAL A 261 -0.26 4.17 17.52
CA VAL A 261 0.80 4.99 18.13
C VAL A 261 0.95 6.32 17.38
N THR A 262 0.82 6.34 16.05
CA THR A 262 0.84 7.57 15.26
C THR A 262 -0.32 8.50 15.62
N LEU A 263 -1.54 7.96 15.73
CA LEU A 263 -2.74 8.73 16.10
C LEU A 263 -2.64 9.27 17.53
N LEU A 264 -2.05 8.49 18.44
CA LEU A 264 -1.73 8.92 19.80
C LEU A 264 -0.73 10.09 19.82
N ALA A 265 0.40 9.97 19.10
CA ALA A 265 1.39 11.03 19.03
C ALA A 265 0.77 12.36 18.54
N ARG A 266 0.01 12.32 17.44
CA ARG A 266 -0.64 13.52 16.87
C ARG A 266 -1.66 14.16 17.82
N SER A 267 -2.50 13.34 18.46
CA SER A 267 -3.49 13.86 19.42
C SER A 267 -2.82 14.43 20.67
N ALA A 268 -1.76 13.80 21.17
CA ALA A 268 -0.98 14.29 22.30
C ALA A 268 -0.31 15.64 21.99
N ARG A 269 0.29 15.80 20.80
CA ARG A 269 0.83 17.10 20.35
C ARG A 269 -0.24 18.17 20.31
N LEU A 270 -1.39 17.89 19.70
CA LEU A 270 -2.50 18.84 19.61
C LEU A 270 -3.05 19.22 21.00
N ALA A 271 -2.98 18.29 21.97
CA ALA A 271 -3.41 18.51 23.35
C ALA A 271 -2.35 19.21 24.22
N GLY A 272 -1.15 19.48 23.70
CA GLY A 272 -0.03 20.03 24.48
C GLY A 272 0.57 19.06 25.51
N LYS A 273 0.40 17.74 25.30
CA LYS A 273 0.97 16.68 26.16
C LYS A 273 2.27 16.16 25.56
N ASP A 274 3.30 17.00 25.62
CA ASP A 274 4.57 16.77 24.90
C ASP A 274 5.33 15.51 25.36
N ASP A 275 5.22 15.13 26.62
CA ASP A 275 5.81 13.91 27.18
C ASP A 275 5.21 12.64 26.57
N ILE A 276 3.88 12.60 26.46
CA ILE A 276 3.16 11.49 25.82
C ILE A 276 3.48 11.45 24.33
N ALA A 277 3.49 12.62 23.68
CA ALA A 277 3.81 12.72 22.26
C ALA A 277 5.22 12.20 21.98
N ALA A 278 6.24 12.68 22.71
CA ALA A 278 7.62 12.25 22.53
C ALA A 278 7.80 10.75 22.79
N THR A 279 7.12 10.20 23.80
CA THR A 279 7.13 8.76 24.08
C THR A 279 6.51 7.95 22.94
N ALA A 280 5.37 8.40 22.42
CA ALA A 280 4.70 7.75 21.29
C ALA A 280 5.55 7.85 20.00
N GLU A 281 6.17 8.99 19.72
CA GLU A 281 7.07 9.21 18.58
C GLU A 281 8.32 8.31 18.66
N SER A 282 8.93 8.18 19.84
CA SER A 282 10.06 7.26 20.04
C SER A 282 9.66 5.81 19.74
N ARG A 283 8.50 5.38 20.26
CA ARG A 283 7.97 4.03 20.00
C ARG A 283 7.60 3.83 18.53
N LEU A 284 7.08 4.86 17.87
CA LEU A 284 6.79 4.83 16.45
C LEU A 284 8.07 4.61 15.64
N LYS A 285 9.17 5.28 15.98
CA LYS A 285 10.47 5.12 15.30
C LYS A 285 11.00 3.68 15.40
N GLU A 286 10.84 3.04 16.56
CA GLU A 286 11.20 1.63 16.73
C GLU A 286 10.31 0.70 15.90
N ILE A 287 9.00 0.93 15.88
CA ILE A 287 8.05 0.16 15.06
C ILE A 287 8.38 0.33 13.58
N ASP A 288 8.65 1.56 13.15
CA ASP A 288 8.98 1.90 11.77
C ASP A 288 10.27 1.22 11.31
N THR A 289 11.29 1.17 12.16
CA THR A 289 12.54 0.45 11.87
C THR A 289 12.28 -1.04 11.62
N LYS A 290 11.40 -1.65 12.41
CA LYS A 290 11.02 -3.07 12.23
C LYS A 290 10.19 -3.27 10.96
N LEU A 291 9.25 -2.37 10.68
CA LEU A 291 8.45 -2.40 9.45
C LEU A 291 9.32 -2.21 8.20
N ASP A 292 10.34 -1.35 8.25
CA ASP A 292 11.28 -1.17 7.15
C ASP A 292 12.10 -2.45 6.90
N ALA A 293 12.58 -3.09 7.98
CA ALA A 293 13.29 -4.35 7.88
C ALA A 293 12.40 -5.47 7.30
N GLU A 294 11.16 -5.60 7.79
CA GLU A 294 10.20 -6.55 7.24
C GLU A 294 9.86 -6.27 5.77
N TYR A 295 9.78 -4.99 5.39
CA TYR A 295 9.51 -4.60 4.00
C TYR A 295 10.65 -5.05 3.08
N HIS A 296 11.90 -4.76 3.43
CA HIS A 296 13.05 -5.20 2.62
C HIS A 296 13.19 -6.72 2.53
N GLU A 297 12.73 -7.46 3.55
CA GLU A 297 12.72 -8.92 3.53
C GLU A 297 11.62 -9.48 2.62
N LYS A 298 10.44 -8.86 2.62
CA LYS A 298 9.21 -9.42 2.02
C LYS A 298 8.82 -8.81 0.68
N VAL A 299 9.41 -7.68 0.28
CA VAL A 299 9.06 -6.95 -0.95
C VAL A 299 10.26 -6.91 -1.89
N PRO A 300 10.14 -7.43 -3.13
CA PRO A 300 8.95 -8.05 -3.73
C PRO A 300 8.59 -9.41 -3.11
N PRO A 301 7.30 -9.81 -3.12
CA PRO A 301 6.82 -11.09 -2.56
C PRO A 301 7.16 -12.31 -3.45
N PHE A 302 8.01 -12.11 -4.46
CA PHE A 302 8.50 -13.10 -5.40
C PHE A 302 9.98 -12.81 -5.66
N LYS A 303 10.73 -13.79 -6.15
CA LYS A 303 12.14 -13.60 -6.47
C LYS A 303 12.30 -13.05 -7.90
N PRO A 304 12.83 -11.83 -8.10
CA PRO A 304 13.14 -11.35 -9.45
C PRO A 304 14.23 -12.20 -10.09
N GLU A 305 14.12 -12.39 -11.40
CA GLU A 305 15.07 -13.19 -12.18
C GLU A 305 16.06 -12.25 -12.87
N PRO A 306 17.38 -12.44 -12.70
CA PRO A 306 18.35 -11.67 -13.47
C PRO A 306 18.13 -11.84 -14.98
N TYR A 307 18.24 -10.76 -15.73
CA TYR A 307 18.24 -10.83 -17.18
C TYR A 307 19.47 -11.60 -17.68
N ALA A 308 19.26 -12.57 -18.57
CA ALA A 308 20.32 -13.44 -19.08
C ALA A 308 21.34 -12.72 -19.97
N GLY A 309 21.07 -11.45 -20.33
CA GLY A 309 21.83 -10.71 -21.31
C GLY A 309 21.29 -10.92 -22.73
N ARG A 310 21.80 -10.09 -23.64
CA ARG A 310 21.45 -10.15 -25.06
C ARG A 310 22.21 -11.27 -25.74
N ALA A 311 21.66 -11.78 -26.84
CA ALA A 311 22.46 -12.57 -27.78
C ALA A 311 23.60 -11.71 -28.35
N GLU A 312 24.75 -12.33 -28.60
CA GLU A 312 25.91 -11.64 -29.14
C GLU A 312 25.57 -10.94 -30.47
N GLY A 313 25.93 -9.65 -30.58
CA GLY A 313 25.65 -8.83 -31.77
C GLY A 313 24.21 -8.33 -31.92
N LYS A 314 23.32 -8.55 -30.93
CA LYS A 314 21.95 -8.03 -30.97
C LYS A 314 21.74 -6.76 -30.16
N GLY A 315 21.51 -5.64 -30.85
CA GLY A 315 20.98 -4.40 -30.28
C GLY A 315 21.89 -3.75 -29.24
N ASN A 316 21.70 -2.45 -29.03
CA ASN A 316 22.44 -1.68 -28.02
C ASN A 316 21.55 -0.64 -27.31
N ARG A 317 20.23 -0.76 -27.45
CA ARG A 317 19.26 0.18 -26.88
C ARG A 317 18.95 -0.10 -25.42
N VAL A 318 19.03 0.93 -24.57
CA VAL A 318 18.46 0.90 -23.21
C VAL A 318 16.94 1.08 -23.30
N VAL A 319 16.17 0.31 -22.53
CA VAL A 319 14.73 0.51 -22.37
C VAL A 319 14.49 1.46 -21.21
N LEU A 320 13.89 2.62 -21.49
CA LEU A 320 13.41 3.53 -20.45
C LEU A 320 11.94 3.22 -20.14
N MET A 321 11.62 3.01 -18.87
CA MET A 321 10.26 2.94 -18.37
C MET A 321 9.93 4.16 -17.53
N GLU A 322 8.92 4.92 -17.93
CA GLU A 322 8.30 5.94 -17.09
C GLU A 322 7.01 5.36 -16.49
N ILE A 323 6.87 5.43 -15.17
CA ILE A 323 5.64 5.07 -14.46
C ILE A 323 5.10 6.32 -13.74
N PHE A 324 3.84 6.65 -14.02
CA PHE A 324 3.09 7.64 -13.27
C PHE A 324 2.32 6.93 -12.17
N THR A 325 2.63 7.25 -10.91
CA THR A 325 2.16 6.52 -9.73
C THR A 325 1.69 7.48 -8.62
N GLY A 326 1.32 6.93 -7.47
CA GLY A 326 1.07 7.71 -6.26
C GLY A 326 1.20 6.88 -4.97
N ALA A 327 1.82 7.45 -3.94
CA ALA A 327 1.94 6.84 -2.62
C ALA A 327 0.59 6.69 -1.90
N GLU A 328 -0.43 7.40 -2.36
CA GLU A 328 -1.82 7.29 -1.89
C GLU A 328 -2.70 6.43 -2.83
N CYS A 329 -2.11 5.71 -3.79
CA CYS A 329 -2.81 4.91 -4.80
C CYS A 329 -2.70 3.41 -4.48
N PRO A 330 -3.70 2.79 -3.82
CA PRO A 330 -3.70 1.34 -3.58
C PRO A 330 -3.53 0.46 -4.83
N PRO A 331 -4.16 0.74 -5.99
CA PRO A 331 -3.93 -0.11 -7.16
C PRO A 331 -2.52 0.08 -7.73
N CYS A 332 -1.75 1.11 -7.39
CA CYS A 332 -0.41 1.30 -7.92
C CYS A 332 0.60 0.26 -7.38
N VAL A 333 0.29 -0.39 -6.25
CA VAL A 333 1.19 -1.32 -5.55
C VAL A 333 1.79 -2.40 -6.45
N ALA A 334 0.99 -3.12 -7.24
CA ALA A 334 1.52 -4.16 -8.13
C ALA A 334 2.53 -3.61 -9.15
N ALA A 335 2.25 -2.42 -9.69
CA ALA A 335 3.05 -1.81 -10.74
C ALA A 335 4.37 -1.27 -10.17
N ASP A 336 4.33 -0.62 -9.01
CA ASP A 336 5.52 -0.08 -8.33
C ASP A 336 6.45 -1.22 -7.85
N VAL A 337 5.89 -2.29 -7.28
CA VAL A 337 6.69 -3.45 -6.84
C VAL A 337 7.26 -4.22 -8.02
N ALA A 338 6.50 -4.35 -9.12
CA ALA A 338 7.01 -4.91 -10.36
C ALA A 338 8.13 -4.03 -10.95
N PHE A 339 8.00 -2.71 -10.89
CA PHE A 339 9.04 -1.76 -11.29
C PHE A 339 10.32 -1.94 -10.47
N ASP A 340 10.20 -2.04 -9.14
CA ASP A 340 11.34 -2.28 -8.26
C ASP A 340 12.03 -3.62 -8.57
N ALA A 341 11.25 -4.66 -8.87
CA ALA A 341 11.78 -5.95 -9.30
C ALA A 341 12.55 -5.86 -10.63
N LEU A 342 12.15 -4.99 -11.57
CA LEU A 342 12.91 -4.75 -12.80
C LEU A 342 14.27 -4.10 -12.51
N LEU A 343 14.33 -3.15 -11.58
CA LEU A 343 15.61 -2.54 -11.16
C LEU A 343 16.58 -3.57 -10.56
N GLN A 344 16.07 -4.67 -9.98
CA GLN A 344 16.89 -5.78 -9.50
C GLN A 344 17.29 -6.77 -10.62
N SER A 345 16.46 -6.89 -11.66
CA SER A 345 16.65 -7.84 -12.76
C SER A 345 17.60 -7.37 -13.85
N TYR A 346 17.65 -6.07 -14.11
CA TYR A 346 18.37 -5.48 -15.25
C TYR A 346 19.43 -4.50 -14.79
N LYS A 347 20.52 -4.38 -15.55
CA LYS A 347 21.54 -3.36 -15.30
C LYS A 347 21.05 -1.98 -15.80
N PRO A 348 21.59 -0.85 -15.28
CA PRO A 348 21.29 0.48 -15.82
C PRO A 348 21.62 0.66 -17.31
N SER A 349 22.53 -0.16 -17.85
CA SER A 349 22.85 -0.22 -19.29
C SER A 349 21.83 -1.00 -20.12
N GLU A 350 20.78 -1.53 -19.51
CA GLU A 350 19.73 -2.33 -20.14
C GLU A 350 18.36 -1.71 -19.87
N PHE A 351 18.08 -1.35 -18.61
CA PHE A 351 16.81 -0.78 -18.18
C PHE A 351 17.05 0.43 -17.28
N ILE A 352 16.29 1.49 -17.51
CA ILE A 352 16.20 2.65 -16.62
C ILE A 352 14.73 2.84 -16.28
N GLY A 353 14.41 2.99 -14.99
CA GLY A 353 13.06 3.26 -14.52
C GLY A 353 12.96 4.68 -13.94
N LEU A 354 11.84 5.37 -14.16
CA LEU A 354 11.52 6.68 -13.60
C LEU A 354 10.13 6.67 -12.95
N GLN A 355 10.04 7.02 -11.66
CA GLN A 355 8.77 7.17 -10.95
C GLN A 355 8.33 8.64 -10.90
N HIS A 356 7.25 8.95 -11.62
CA HIS A 356 6.57 10.24 -11.59
C HIS A 356 5.39 10.18 -10.63
N HIS A 357 5.55 10.67 -9.41
CA HIS A 357 4.46 10.75 -8.44
C HIS A 357 3.46 11.85 -8.81
N LEU A 358 2.18 11.53 -8.73
CA LEU A 358 1.07 12.44 -8.99
C LEU A 358 0.12 12.50 -7.79
N HIS A 359 -0.61 13.61 -7.65
CA HIS A 359 -1.68 13.76 -6.66
C HIS A 359 -2.97 12.98 -7.05
N ILE A 360 -2.83 11.70 -7.43
CA ILE A 360 -3.89 10.80 -7.87
C ILE A 360 -3.77 9.46 -7.11
N PRO A 361 -4.84 8.99 -6.42
CA PRO A 361 -6.17 9.58 -6.29
C PRO A 361 -6.25 10.67 -5.21
N GLY A 362 -5.16 10.90 -4.46
CA GLY A 362 -5.08 11.77 -3.29
C GLY A 362 -3.80 12.62 -3.29
N PRO A 363 -3.70 13.59 -2.37
CA PRO A 363 -2.48 14.38 -2.18
C PRO A 363 -1.28 13.48 -1.86
N ASP A 364 -0.32 13.42 -2.78
CA ASP A 364 0.93 12.68 -2.65
C ASP A 364 2.12 13.64 -2.39
N PRO A 365 2.82 13.54 -1.25
CA PRO A 365 3.99 14.38 -0.94
C PRO A 365 5.22 14.17 -1.81
N LEU A 366 5.26 13.15 -2.67
CA LEU A 366 6.38 12.92 -3.59
C LEU A 366 6.18 13.60 -4.96
N THR A 367 5.02 14.21 -5.20
CA THR A 367 4.70 14.98 -6.40
C THR A 367 5.45 16.33 -6.41
N ASN A 368 5.81 16.80 -7.60
CA ASN A 368 6.34 18.14 -7.81
C ASN A 368 5.79 18.74 -9.12
N ALA A 369 6.07 20.02 -9.37
CA ALA A 369 5.61 20.71 -10.57
C ALA A 369 6.05 20.04 -11.87
N ASP A 370 7.26 19.46 -11.91
CA ASP A 370 7.80 18.84 -13.11
C ASP A 370 7.12 17.50 -13.42
N THR A 371 6.72 16.70 -12.42
CA THR A 371 5.94 15.48 -12.67
C THR A 371 4.54 15.78 -13.19
N ILE A 372 3.92 16.89 -12.75
CA ILE A 372 2.65 17.38 -13.31
C ILE A 372 2.82 17.90 -14.74
N ALA A 373 3.90 18.62 -15.02
CA ALA A 373 4.22 19.06 -16.39
C ALA A 373 4.51 17.86 -17.30
N ARG A 374 5.22 16.83 -16.81
CA ARG A 374 5.46 15.60 -17.56
C ARG A 374 4.18 14.79 -17.79
N GLN A 375 3.24 14.79 -16.84
CA GLN A 375 1.89 14.26 -17.07
C GLN A 375 1.20 15.02 -18.21
N THR A 376 1.30 16.35 -18.21
CA THR A 376 0.69 17.21 -19.25
C THR A 376 1.31 16.95 -20.63
N TYR A 377 2.61 16.68 -20.70
CA TYR A 377 3.29 16.31 -21.95
C TYR A 377 2.67 15.06 -22.61
N TYR A 378 2.32 14.04 -21.82
CA TYR A 378 1.62 12.84 -22.32
C TYR A 378 0.09 13.01 -22.43
N ASP A 379 -0.45 14.12 -21.91
CA ASP A 379 -1.85 14.53 -21.98
C ASP A 379 -2.84 13.36 -21.74
N SER A 380 -3.67 13.05 -22.74
CA SER A 380 -4.75 12.06 -22.64
C SER A 380 -4.29 10.60 -22.53
N GLU A 381 -2.99 10.34 -22.65
CA GLU A 381 -2.39 9.02 -22.39
C GLU A 381 -2.24 8.75 -20.88
N VAL A 382 -2.19 9.79 -20.04
CA VAL A 382 -2.15 9.66 -18.57
C VAL A 382 -3.53 9.95 -17.97
N ARG A 383 -4.41 8.95 -18.01
CA ARG A 383 -5.80 9.08 -17.51
C ARG A 383 -5.95 8.83 -16.00
N GLY A 384 -4.90 8.34 -15.36
CA GLY A 384 -4.88 7.97 -13.95
C GLY A 384 -3.58 7.26 -13.57
N THR A 385 -3.52 6.78 -12.34
CA THR A 385 -2.38 6.04 -11.80
C THR A 385 -2.80 4.58 -11.47
N PRO A 386 -1.96 3.57 -11.74
CA PRO A 386 -0.67 3.68 -12.44
C PRO A 386 -0.85 3.77 -13.97
N SER A 387 -0.01 4.58 -14.62
CA SER A 387 0.15 4.62 -16.09
C SER A 387 1.62 4.39 -16.46
N THR A 388 1.90 3.55 -17.45
CA THR A 388 3.26 3.13 -17.80
C THR A 388 3.60 3.38 -19.26
N PHE A 389 4.82 3.83 -19.50
CA PHE A 389 5.35 4.12 -20.83
C PHE A 389 6.69 3.43 -21.00
N PHE A 390 6.83 2.64 -22.07
CA PHE A 390 8.08 1.99 -22.44
C PHE A 390 8.64 2.69 -23.67
N ASN A 391 9.81 3.28 -23.53
CA ASN A 391 10.42 4.16 -24.55
C ASN A 391 9.42 5.21 -25.07
N GLY A 392 8.63 5.79 -24.16
CA GLY A 392 7.65 6.82 -24.43
C GLY A 392 6.35 6.36 -25.11
N LYS A 393 6.10 5.04 -25.21
CA LYS A 393 4.83 4.49 -25.70
C LYS A 393 4.02 3.89 -24.55
N SER A 394 2.74 4.25 -24.43
CA SER A 394 1.83 3.70 -23.42
C SER A 394 1.61 2.20 -23.64
N GLN A 395 2.06 1.35 -22.71
CA GLN A 395 1.96 -0.10 -22.80
C GLN A 395 1.91 -0.74 -21.41
N SER A 396 1.26 -1.90 -21.31
CA SER A 396 1.17 -2.70 -20.07
C SER A 396 0.67 -1.94 -18.84
N GLY A 397 -0.18 -0.92 -19.03
CA GLY A 397 -0.74 -0.11 -17.95
C GLY A 397 -1.63 -0.89 -16.97
N GLY A 398 -2.14 -0.16 -15.98
CA GLY A 398 -2.97 -0.73 -14.92
C GLY A 398 -2.16 -1.38 -13.81
N GLY A 399 -2.80 -1.47 -12.65
CA GLY A 399 -2.16 -1.87 -11.40
C GLY A 399 -2.73 -3.16 -10.80
N GLY A 400 -2.66 -3.28 -9.48
CA GLY A 400 -3.11 -4.43 -8.70
C GLY A 400 -2.60 -4.37 -7.26
N SER A 401 -2.86 -5.42 -6.49
CA SER A 401 -2.32 -5.61 -5.14
C SER A 401 -0.88 -6.12 -5.13
N MET A 402 -0.27 -6.20 -3.95
CA MET A 402 1.09 -6.70 -3.73
C MET A 402 1.29 -8.10 -4.34
N GLU A 403 0.32 -9.00 -4.16
CA GLU A 403 0.32 -10.37 -4.65
C GLU A 403 0.25 -10.43 -6.19
N GLY A 404 -0.36 -9.43 -6.82
CA GLY A 404 -0.41 -9.28 -8.28
C GLY A 404 0.90 -8.80 -8.91
N ALA A 405 1.89 -8.39 -8.10
CA ALA A 405 3.13 -7.79 -8.59
C ALA A 405 3.95 -8.74 -9.48
N GLU A 406 3.99 -10.05 -9.20
CA GLU A 406 4.73 -11.00 -10.04
C GLU A 406 4.16 -11.07 -11.46
N GLY A 407 2.83 -11.04 -11.59
CA GLY A 407 2.14 -11.01 -12.88
C GLY A 407 2.51 -9.75 -13.66
N LYS A 408 2.48 -8.58 -13.00
CA LYS A 408 2.87 -7.31 -13.62
C LYS A 408 4.34 -7.27 -14.02
N TYR A 409 5.22 -7.79 -13.18
CA TYR A 409 6.63 -7.94 -13.49
C TYR A 409 6.85 -8.77 -14.76
N LYS A 410 6.17 -9.92 -14.90
CA LYS A 410 6.22 -10.75 -16.12
C LYS A 410 5.68 -10.00 -17.35
N ASP A 411 4.61 -9.22 -17.21
CA ASP A 411 4.06 -8.41 -18.29
C ASP A 411 5.05 -7.33 -18.75
N TYR A 412 5.74 -6.67 -17.83
CA TYR A 412 6.76 -5.69 -18.17
C TYR A 412 7.96 -6.31 -18.87
N ARG A 413 8.45 -7.46 -18.40
CA ARG A 413 9.53 -8.19 -19.09
C ARG A 413 9.18 -8.54 -20.53
N ARG A 414 7.93 -8.92 -20.79
CA ARG A 414 7.44 -9.23 -22.15
C ARG A 414 7.51 -8.03 -23.10
N VAL A 415 7.48 -6.80 -22.56
CA VAL A 415 7.68 -5.56 -23.32
C VAL A 415 9.17 -5.22 -23.43
N ILE A 416 9.91 -5.33 -22.32
CA ILE A 416 11.32 -4.94 -22.23
C ILE A 416 12.21 -5.83 -23.09
N GLU A 417 12.13 -7.14 -22.94
CA GLU A 417 13.12 -8.06 -23.54
C GLU A 417 13.16 -7.97 -25.08
N PRO A 418 12.04 -7.95 -25.81
CA PRO A 418 12.08 -7.72 -27.26
C PRO A 418 12.59 -6.32 -27.64
N ALA A 419 12.36 -5.30 -26.81
CA ALA A 419 12.81 -3.94 -27.09
C ALA A 419 14.32 -3.76 -26.89
N LEU A 420 14.95 -4.58 -26.04
CA LEU A 420 16.41 -4.59 -25.86
C LEU A 420 17.12 -5.00 -27.15
N ASP A 421 16.57 -5.92 -27.94
CA ASP A 421 17.17 -6.38 -29.21
C ASP A 421 17.24 -5.29 -30.30
N SER A 422 16.66 -4.10 -30.08
CA SER A 422 16.69 -2.99 -31.04
C SER A 422 18.00 -2.19 -31.00
N GLU A 423 18.36 -1.58 -32.13
CA GLU A 423 19.43 -0.58 -32.20
C GLU A 423 18.99 0.75 -31.60
N LYS A 424 19.91 1.43 -30.93
CA LYS A 424 19.73 2.81 -30.47
C LYS A 424 19.74 3.73 -31.68
N ARG A 425 18.92 4.79 -31.61
CA ARG A 425 18.84 5.83 -32.64
C ARG A 425 19.52 7.13 -32.22
N ALA A 426 20.13 7.15 -31.04
CA ALA A 426 20.90 8.27 -30.53
C ALA A 426 22.06 7.77 -29.66
N ASP A 427 23.14 8.53 -29.69
CA ASP A 427 24.28 8.43 -28.79
C ASP A 427 24.21 9.58 -27.78
N ILE A 428 24.42 9.27 -26.50
CA ILE A 428 24.36 10.24 -25.42
C ILE A 428 25.63 10.09 -24.57
N LYS A 429 26.34 11.20 -24.36
CA LYS A 429 27.40 11.32 -23.36
C LYS A 429 26.85 12.15 -22.21
N LEU A 430 26.90 11.61 -20.99
CA LEU A 430 26.36 12.26 -19.81
C LEU A 430 27.38 12.25 -18.68
N THR A 431 27.52 13.38 -18.00
CA THR A 431 28.27 13.53 -16.75
C THR A 431 27.46 14.34 -15.74
N ALA A 432 27.53 13.94 -14.46
CA ALA A 432 26.93 14.67 -13.36
C ALA A 432 27.89 14.64 -12.16
N THR A 433 28.27 15.81 -11.66
CA THR A 433 29.17 15.95 -10.49
C THR A 433 28.56 16.89 -9.47
N ARG A 434 28.64 16.50 -8.19
CA ARG A 434 28.20 17.31 -7.05
C ARG A 434 29.40 17.91 -6.33
N THR A 435 29.39 19.23 -6.19
CA THR A 435 30.31 20.00 -5.34
C THR A 435 29.50 20.77 -4.31
N GLY A 436 29.46 20.27 -3.07
CA GLY A 436 28.62 20.86 -2.02
C GLY A 436 27.13 20.85 -2.37
N ASP A 437 26.55 22.05 -2.54
CA ASP A 437 25.13 22.26 -2.88
C ASP A 437 24.86 22.24 -4.40
N GLU A 438 25.91 22.26 -5.23
CA GLU A 438 25.77 22.38 -6.68
C GLU A 438 25.98 21.03 -7.38
N VAL A 439 25.03 20.68 -8.26
CA VAL A 439 25.14 19.54 -9.18
C VAL A 439 25.32 20.08 -10.59
N LYS A 440 26.53 19.92 -11.13
CA LYS A 440 26.85 20.25 -12.51
C LYS A 440 26.52 19.06 -13.42
N ILE A 441 25.76 19.32 -14.48
CA ILE A 441 25.32 18.30 -15.44
C ILE A 441 25.73 18.76 -16.84
N VAL A 442 26.39 17.86 -17.57
CA VAL A 442 26.73 18.05 -18.98
C VAL A 442 26.25 16.84 -19.76
N ALA A 443 25.38 17.07 -20.73
CA ALA A 443 24.90 16.07 -21.67
C ALA A 443 25.10 16.51 -23.11
N GLN A 444 25.59 15.59 -23.93
CA GLN A 444 25.75 15.77 -25.37
C GLN A 444 25.05 14.62 -26.06
N ALA A 445 24.24 14.92 -27.07
CA ALA A 445 23.54 13.91 -27.84
C ALA A 445 23.73 14.11 -29.34
N THR A 446 23.87 12.99 -30.04
CA THR A 446 23.84 12.92 -31.49
C THR A 446 22.81 11.87 -31.89
N ALA A 447 21.84 12.25 -32.71
CA ALA A 447 20.77 11.37 -33.15
C ALA A 447 20.91 11.07 -34.65
N VAL A 448 20.64 9.82 -35.00
CA VAL A 448 20.54 9.39 -36.39
C VAL A 448 19.04 9.24 -36.70
N PRO A 449 18.44 10.13 -37.50
CA PRO A 449 17.07 9.94 -37.95
C PRO A 449 16.97 8.59 -38.68
N ALA A 450 15.95 7.78 -38.36
CA ALA A 450 15.75 6.51 -39.05
C ALA A 450 15.43 6.76 -40.54
N PRO A 451 16.02 6.02 -41.49
CA PRO A 451 15.54 6.02 -42.86
C PRO A 451 14.14 5.40 -42.91
N GLY A 452 13.10 6.20 -43.19
CA GLY A 452 11.79 5.68 -43.63
C GLY A 452 10.68 5.50 -42.59
N ASP A 453 10.89 5.81 -41.30
CA ASP A 453 9.83 5.76 -40.27
C ASP A 453 9.08 7.09 -40.09
N ALA A 454 9.29 8.06 -40.99
CA ALA A 454 8.41 9.20 -41.08
C ALA A 454 7.04 8.70 -41.58
N ASP A 455 6.06 8.69 -40.69
CA ASP A 455 4.71 9.04 -41.12
C ASP A 455 4.86 10.30 -41.97
N LYS A 456 4.52 10.22 -43.26
CA LYS A 456 4.91 11.23 -44.26
C LYS A 456 4.37 12.63 -43.93
N ASP A 457 3.48 12.71 -42.94
CA ASP A 457 2.77 13.90 -42.48
C ASP A 457 3.27 14.46 -41.13
N LYS A 458 4.27 13.84 -40.45
CA LYS A 458 4.86 14.36 -39.20
C LYS A 458 6.38 14.44 -39.25
N GLU A 459 6.90 15.65 -39.27
CA GLU A 459 8.34 15.93 -39.18
C GLU A 459 8.86 15.54 -37.78
N SER A 460 9.92 14.72 -37.76
CA SER A 460 10.60 14.28 -36.53
C SER A 460 11.19 15.47 -35.79
N LYS A 461 11.00 15.51 -34.46
CA LYS A 461 11.43 16.58 -33.55
C LYS A 461 12.20 15.99 -32.38
N PRO A 462 13.46 15.54 -32.60
CA PRO A 462 14.26 14.98 -31.52
C PRO A 462 14.69 16.04 -30.51
N VAL A 463 14.50 15.72 -29.23
CA VAL A 463 14.78 16.58 -28.09
C VAL A 463 15.59 15.82 -27.04
N LEU A 464 16.66 16.43 -26.55
CA LEU A 464 17.43 15.98 -25.39
C LEU A 464 16.79 16.51 -24.10
N ARG A 465 16.38 15.61 -23.22
CA ARG A 465 15.85 15.92 -21.88
C ARG A 465 16.75 15.36 -20.80
N LEU A 466 16.84 16.08 -19.68
CA LEU A 466 17.52 15.65 -18.47
C LEU A 466 16.49 15.41 -17.38
N VAL A 467 16.70 14.39 -16.56
CA VAL A 467 15.86 14.04 -15.41
C VAL A 467 16.78 13.81 -14.22
N LEU A 468 16.54 14.54 -13.13
CA LEU A 468 17.18 14.29 -11.84
C LEU A 468 16.26 13.37 -11.03
N VAL A 469 16.80 12.26 -10.56
CA VAL A 469 16.07 11.30 -9.71
C VAL A 469 16.75 11.13 -8.37
N GLU A 470 15.95 10.84 -7.35
CA GLU A 470 16.42 10.31 -6.08
C GLU A 470 16.20 8.80 -6.09
N GLU A 471 17.27 8.02 -5.91
CA GLU A 471 17.26 6.57 -6.17
C GLU A 471 16.35 5.81 -5.21
N SER A 472 16.26 6.24 -3.95
CA SER A 472 15.35 5.66 -2.97
C SER A 472 14.81 6.72 -2.03
N VAL A 473 13.50 6.72 -1.84
CA VAL A 473 12.78 7.68 -1.00
C VAL A 473 11.91 6.90 -0.04
N ARG A 474 12.18 7.04 1.26
CA ARG A 474 11.37 6.42 2.29
C ARG A 474 10.15 7.28 2.60
N TYR A 475 8.97 6.84 2.15
CA TYR A 475 7.70 7.47 2.49
C TYR A 475 6.59 6.40 2.59
N PRO A 476 6.16 6.03 3.83
CA PRO A 476 5.07 5.08 4.04
C PRO A 476 3.71 5.75 3.75
N GLY A 477 3.29 5.68 2.49
CA GLY A 477 2.03 6.27 2.02
C GLY A 477 0.79 5.43 2.33
N GLY A 478 -0.38 5.94 1.96
CA GLY A 478 -1.65 5.23 2.10
C GLY A 478 -1.72 3.89 1.35
N ASN A 479 -0.91 3.70 0.31
CA ASN A 479 -0.79 2.43 -0.44
C ASN A 479 0.07 1.37 0.28
N LYS A 480 0.68 1.71 1.42
CA LYS A 480 1.53 0.85 2.27
C LYS A 480 2.90 0.51 1.71
N LEU A 481 3.26 0.99 0.53
CA LEU A 481 4.66 0.97 0.11
C LEU A 481 5.46 1.95 0.97
N ARG A 482 6.63 1.50 1.40
CA ARG A 482 7.48 2.24 2.33
C ARG A 482 8.64 2.93 1.63
N PHE A 483 9.06 2.40 0.48
CA PHE A 483 10.16 2.89 -0.32
C PHE A 483 9.69 3.05 -1.76
N HIS A 484 10.08 4.16 -2.37
CA HIS A 484 9.81 4.52 -3.77
C HIS A 484 11.16 4.75 -4.46
N HIS A 485 11.34 4.27 -5.69
CA HIS A 485 12.64 4.19 -6.32
C HIS A 485 12.72 5.01 -7.61
N ASN A 486 13.87 5.61 -7.86
CA ASN A 486 14.10 6.54 -8.97
C ASN A 486 13.01 7.61 -9.07
N VAL A 487 12.68 8.22 -7.93
CA VAL A 487 11.64 9.24 -7.85
C VAL A 487 12.13 10.50 -8.54
N VAL A 488 11.39 10.97 -9.54
CA VAL A 488 11.75 12.16 -10.30
C VAL A 488 11.64 13.41 -9.44
N ARG A 489 12.75 14.13 -9.30
CA ARG A 489 12.86 15.38 -8.53
C ARG A 489 12.83 16.62 -9.41
N ALA A 490 13.42 16.56 -10.59
CA ALA A 490 13.44 17.70 -11.50
C ALA A 490 13.70 17.29 -12.94
N PHE A 491 13.41 18.19 -13.86
CA PHE A 491 13.92 18.18 -15.24
C PHE A 491 14.91 19.33 -15.42
N PRO A 492 16.23 19.10 -15.21
CA PRO A 492 17.23 20.15 -15.34
C PRO A 492 17.27 20.73 -16.76
N GLY A 493 17.07 22.04 -16.89
CA GLY A 493 16.90 22.69 -18.19
C GLY A 493 15.45 22.72 -18.71
N GLY A 494 14.49 22.26 -17.90
CA GLY A 494 13.05 22.29 -18.16
C GLY A 494 12.51 21.00 -18.78
N VAL A 495 11.24 20.70 -18.51
CA VAL A 495 10.53 19.50 -19.02
C VAL A 495 10.47 19.46 -20.55
N GLU A 496 10.42 20.62 -21.20
CA GLU A 496 10.44 20.75 -22.66
C GLU A 496 11.73 20.22 -23.28
N GLY A 497 12.87 20.28 -22.57
CA GLY A 497 14.18 19.85 -23.08
C GLY A 497 14.80 20.79 -24.12
N LYS A 498 15.89 20.32 -24.75
CA LYS A 498 16.61 21.03 -25.81
C LYS A 498 16.51 20.28 -27.13
N ALA A 499 15.95 20.92 -28.16
CA ALA A 499 15.90 20.37 -29.51
C ALA A 499 17.30 20.04 -30.05
N LEU A 500 17.41 18.91 -30.77
CA LEU A 500 18.64 18.52 -31.47
C LEU A 500 18.67 19.18 -32.85
N GLU A 501 19.35 20.32 -32.94
CA GLU A 501 19.52 21.07 -34.18
C GLU A 501 20.43 20.27 -35.13
N LYS A 502 19.92 19.91 -36.31
CA LYS A 502 20.62 19.04 -37.28
C LYS A 502 21.05 17.69 -36.69
N GLY A 503 20.30 17.18 -35.70
CA GLY A 503 20.58 15.90 -35.05
C GLY A 503 21.61 15.98 -33.93
N GLU A 504 22.09 17.16 -33.54
CA GLU A 504 23.06 17.32 -32.45
C GLU A 504 22.58 18.32 -31.40
N GLY A 505 22.99 18.15 -30.15
CA GLY A 505 22.64 19.06 -29.07
C GLY A 505 23.48 18.87 -27.84
N THR A 506 23.70 19.96 -27.11
CA THR A 506 24.41 19.98 -25.83
C THR A 506 23.59 20.74 -24.81
N VAL A 507 23.50 20.20 -23.59
CA VAL A 507 22.92 20.87 -22.43
C VAL A 507 23.99 20.88 -21.33
N GLU A 508 24.33 22.07 -20.85
CA GLU A 508 25.15 22.28 -19.66
C GLU A 508 24.31 23.08 -18.66
N THR A 509 24.11 22.53 -17.47
CA THR A 509 23.30 23.16 -16.43
C THR A 509 23.86 22.85 -15.06
N THR A 510 23.59 23.72 -14.09
CA THR A 510 23.95 23.54 -12.68
C THR A 510 22.71 23.72 -11.83
N ILE A 511 22.44 22.75 -10.96
CA ILE A 511 21.32 22.78 -10.03
C ILE A 511 21.86 23.09 -8.64
N LYS A 512 21.22 24.00 -7.92
CA LYS A 512 21.44 24.17 -6.48
C LYS A 512 20.41 23.35 -5.72
N LEU A 513 20.87 22.35 -4.96
CA LEU A 513 19.99 21.43 -4.24
C LEU A 513 19.15 22.15 -3.19
N SER A 514 19.70 23.18 -2.54
CA SER A 514 18.96 24.03 -1.60
C SER A 514 17.82 24.82 -2.25
N GLU A 515 17.99 25.27 -3.49
CA GLU A 515 16.94 25.96 -4.25
C GLU A 515 15.89 24.98 -4.76
N LEU A 516 16.33 23.80 -5.25
CA LEU A 516 15.42 22.72 -5.65
C LEU A 516 14.53 22.28 -4.49
N ARG A 517 15.12 22.02 -3.31
CA ARG A 517 14.39 21.65 -2.09
C ARG A 517 13.32 22.69 -1.75
N LYS A 518 13.70 23.97 -1.67
CA LYS A 518 12.76 25.06 -1.36
C LYS A 518 11.63 25.14 -2.38
N SER A 519 11.91 24.92 -3.66
CA SER A 519 10.88 24.98 -4.70
C SER A 519 9.86 23.84 -4.58
N GLN A 520 10.31 22.63 -4.23
CA GLN A 520 9.43 21.48 -3.99
C GLN A 520 8.63 21.65 -2.69
N GLU A 521 9.26 22.12 -1.61
CA GLU A 521 8.55 22.43 -0.35
C GLU A 521 7.46 23.48 -0.58
N ALA A 522 7.76 24.56 -1.31
CA ALA A 522 6.79 25.60 -1.65
C ALA A 522 5.62 25.05 -2.49
N TYR A 523 5.91 24.19 -3.48
CA TYR A 523 4.88 23.52 -4.27
C TYR A 523 3.92 22.70 -3.39
N LEU A 524 4.48 21.90 -2.46
CA LEU A 524 3.69 21.06 -1.56
C LEU A 524 2.91 21.91 -0.55
N GLU A 525 3.46 23.01 -0.06
CA GLU A 525 2.76 23.95 0.84
C GLU A 525 1.58 24.65 0.14
N GLU A 526 1.75 25.01 -1.14
CA GLU A 526 0.71 25.68 -1.92
C GLU A 526 -0.40 24.71 -2.38
N TYR A 527 -0.06 23.44 -2.66
CA TYR A 527 -1.00 22.48 -3.25
C TYR A 527 -2.37 22.39 -2.55
N PRO A 528 -2.48 22.28 -1.20
CA PRO A 528 -3.76 22.23 -0.49
C PRO A 528 -4.66 23.45 -0.73
N ASN A 529 -4.09 24.59 -1.11
CA ASN A 529 -4.80 25.84 -1.41
C ASN A 529 -5.19 25.98 -2.89
N SER A 530 -4.77 25.06 -3.76
CA SER A 530 -5.12 25.06 -5.17
C SER A 530 -6.58 24.64 -5.41
N PRO A 531 -7.18 24.93 -6.60
CA PRO A 531 -8.58 24.57 -6.88
C PRO A 531 -8.89 23.05 -6.81
N ARG A 532 -7.88 22.20 -6.98
CA ARG A 532 -7.98 20.73 -6.82
C ARG A 532 -7.29 20.23 -5.56
N GLY A 533 -6.80 21.14 -4.73
CA GLY A 533 -6.03 20.90 -3.53
C GLY A 533 -6.83 20.24 -2.43
N ARG A 534 -6.18 19.31 -1.73
CA ARG A 534 -6.67 18.74 -0.48
C ARG A 534 -5.49 18.64 0.49
N ALA A 535 -5.78 18.64 1.79
CA ALA A 535 -4.77 18.43 2.80
C ALA A 535 -4.13 17.04 2.68
N PHE A 536 -2.82 16.95 2.92
CA PHE A 536 -2.10 15.69 2.98
C PHE A 536 -2.57 14.85 4.17
N ALA A 537 -2.65 13.52 3.99
CA ALA A 537 -3.07 12.60 5.03
C ALA A 537 -2.00 12.41 6.13
N HIS A 538 -0.73 12.64 5.76
CA HIS A 538 0.44 12.50 6.60
C HIS A 538 1.30 13.78 6.55
N PRO A 539 2.13 14.04 7.57
CA PRO A 539 3.16 15.06 7.48
C PRO A 539 4.01 14.88 6.22
N LEU A 540 4.43 16.00 5.64
CA LEU A 540 5.35 15.98 4.50
C LEU A 540 6.67 15.31 4.92
N PRO A 541 7.24 14.42 4.09
CA PRO A 541 8.57 13.88 4.35
C PRO A 541 9.63 14.98 4.18
N SER A 542 10.82 14.75 4.71
CA SER A 542 11.99 15.54 4.31
C SER A 542 12.31 15.28 2.84
N ILE A 543 12.85 16.31 2.18
CA ILE A 543 13.34 16.23 0.81
C ILE A 543 14.86 16.25 0.91
N ASP A 544 15.47 15.07 1.02
CA ASP A 544 16.87 14.93 1.41
C ASP A 544 17.80 15.27 0.25
N LEU A 545 17.56 14.73 -0.96
CA LEU A 545 18.36 14.94 -2.18
C LEU A 545 19.81 14.45 -2.04
N ASP A 546 19.99 13.32 -1.37
CA ASP A 546 21.32 12.77 -1.08
C ASP A 546 21.77 11.72 -2.09
N ASP A 547 20.92 10.75 -2.39
CA ASP A 547 21.21 9.65 -3.33
C ASP A 547 20.65 9.96 -4.73
N LEU A 548 21.39 10.78 -5.48
CA LEU A 548 20.94 11.32 -6.76
C LEU A 548 21.57 10.62 -7.96
N ALA A 549 20.77 10.46 -9.02
CA ALA A 549 21.22 10.11 -10.35
C ALA A 549 20.62 11.05 -11.40
N VAL A 550 21.29 11.15 -12.55
CA VAL A 550 20.79 11.90 -13.71
C VAL A 550 20.55 10.93 -14.86
N VAL A 551 19.38 11.05 -15.49
CA VAL A 551 19.02 10.38 -16.73
C VAL A 551 18.97 11.41 -17.84
N ALA A 552 19.70 11.16 -18.93
CA ALA A 552 19.55 11.90 -20.18
C ALA A 552 18.84 11.02 -21.19
N LEU A 553 17.81 11.54 -21.85
CA LEU A 553 17.04 10.83 -22.86
C LEU A 553 16.88 11.67 -24.12
N VAL A 554 16.94 11.03 -25.28
CA VAL A 554 16.55 11.64 -26.56
C VAL A 554 15.17 11.11 -26.93
N GLN A 555 14.21 12.03 -27.07
CA GLN A 555 12.82 11.72 -27.36
C GLN A 555 12.33 12.54 -28.56
N ASP A 556 11.55 11.93 -29.44
CA ASP A 556 10.90 12.62 -30.54
C ASP A 556 9.52 13.15 -30.10
N ASP A 557 9.34 14.47 -30.13
CA ASP A 557 8.08 15.12 -29.74
C ASP A 557 6.97 14.94 -30.78
N ALA A 558 7.27 14.44 -31.98
CA ALA A 558 6.26 14.14 -32.99
C ALA A 558 5.38 12.94 -32.60
N ASP A 559 5.95 11.99 -31.86
CA ASP A 559 5.30 10.71 -31.53
C ASP A 559 5.59 10.18 -30.11
N HIS A 560 6.30 10.96 -29.30
CA HIS A 560 6.78 10.62 -27.96
C HIS A 560 7.82 9.48 -27.88
N SER A 561 8.32 8.94 -29.00
CA SER A 561 9.26 7.82 -28.98
C SER A 561 10.61 8.21 -28.37
N ILE A 562 11.08 7.43 -27.41
CA ILE A 562 12.40 7.64 -26.77
C ILE A 562 13.43 6.78 -27.48
N TRP A 563 14.39 7.42 -28.14
CA TRP A 563 15.34 6.79 -29.04
C TRP A 563 16.52 6.16 -28.31
N HIS A 564 16.95 6.77 -27.22
CA HIS A 564 17.95 6.22 -26.30
C HIS A 564 17.91 6.98 -24.97
N ALA A 565 18.43 6.36 -23.92
CA ALA A 565 18.62 6.98 -22.62
C ALA A 565 19.91 6.47 -21.96
N VAL A 566 20.53 7.31 -21.13
CA VAL A 566 21.71 7.00 -20.33
C VAL A 566 21.50 7.52 -18.93
N GLN A 567 21.81 6.71 -17.92
CA GLN A 567 21.82 7.10 -16.51
C GLN A 567 23.26 7.13 -15.99
N VAL A 568 23.57 8.15 -15.19
CA VAL A 568 24.80 8.19 -14.38
C VAL A 568 24.48 8.59 -12.95
N PRO A 569 25.15 8.00 -11.93
CA PRO A 569 25.06 8.51 -10.58
C PRO A 569 25.67 9.91 -10.50
N VAL A 570 25.13 10.77 -9.64
CA VAL A 570 25.74 12.07 -9.33
C VAL A 570 26.98 11.82 -8.47
N LYS A 571 28.17 12.03 -9.05
CA LYS A 571 29.43 11.77 -8.34
C LYS A 571 29.74 12.92 -7.39
N THR A 572 29.81 12.64 -6.10
CA THR A 572 30.26 13.62 -5.10
C THR A 572 31.76 13.80 -5.20
N GLU A 573 32.21 15.01 -5.55
CA GLU A 573 33.62 15.37 -5.47
C GLU A 573 33.97 15.53 -3.98
N THR A 574 34.93 14.72 -3.52
CA THR A 574 35.49 14.90 -2.18
C THR A 574 36.40 16.14 -2.22
N PRO A 575 36.27 17.10 -1.29
CA PRO A 575 37.09 18.32 -1.28
C PRO A 575 38.60 18.08 -1.34
#